data_AF-A0A173S7Q8-F1
#
_entry.id   AF-A0A173S7Q8-F1
#
_cell.length_a   1.000
_cell.length_b   1.000
_cell.length_c   1.000
_cell.angle_alpha   90.00
_cell.angle_beta   90.00
_cell.angle_gamma   90.00
#
_symmetry.space_group_name_H-M   'P 1'
#
loop_
_entity.id
_entity.type
_entity.pdbx_description
1 polymer ?
#
loop_
_entity_poly.entity_id
_entity_poly.type
_entity_poly.pdbx_seq_one_letter_code
_entity_poly.pdbx_strand_id
1 'polypeptide(L)'
;MILKAIAHIKATGQEVLGVLIFETITIDAGWKHDDKGELYWQTPKEKYLPIFKTYQRIEPFRGTSKVVVNNKFEFIAYSGVRCLIGTEAISKTSRRIGGLMMKKAMLSQPMAGKTDEEIVATREKAIKVLEGKGYEIVNTLFTDEWYSNESMKERGVVQIPLCFLAKSLENMSLCHAAYFCKGWENARGCKIEHDAAVAYGLEIIYED
;
A
#
# COMPACT_ATOMS: atom_id res chain seq x y z
N MET A 1 7.54 -14.33 -10.84
CA MET A 1 6.26 -13.84 -11.40
C MET A 1 6.43 -12.34 -11.65
N ILE A 2 6.43 -11.87 -12.90
CA ILE A 2 6.58 -10.44 -13.20
C ILE A 2 5.25 -9.76 -12.83
N LEU A 3 5.27 -8.84 -11.86
CA LEU A 3 4.08 -8.11 -11.41
C LEU A 3 3.56 -7.27 -12.58
N LYS A 4 2.43 -7.68 -13.16
CA LYS A 4 1.77 -6.92 -14.22
C LYS A 4 1.11 -5.69 -13.59
N ALA A 5 1.36 -4.52 -14.17
CA ALA A 5 0.76 -3.26 -13.78
C ALA A 5 0.05 -2.60 -14.96
N ILE A 6 -0.93 -1.74 -14.68
CA ILE A 6 -1.65 -0.92 -15.66
C ILE A 6 -1.18 0.52 -15.46
N ALA A 7 -0.79 1.19 -16.54
CA ALA A 7 -0.48 2.62 -16.54
C ALA A 7 -1.53 3.38 -17.35
N HIS A 8 -2.13 4.40 -16.73
CA HIS A 8 -2.99 5.38 -17.38
C HIS A 8 -2.17 6.59 -17.83
N ILE A 9 -2.21 6.91 -19.12
CA ILE A 9 -1.47 8.02 -19.74
C ILE A 9 -2.42 9.19 -19.94
N LYS A 10 -2.27 10.24 -19.13
CA LYS A 10 -3.22 11.37 -19.12
C LYS A 10 -3.33 12.10 -20.47
N ALA A 11 -2.25 12.20 -21.24
CA ALA A 11 -2.25 12.92 -22.51
C ALA A 11 -3.10 12.27 -23.60
N THR A 12 -3.26 10.95 -23.56
CA THR A 12 -4.01 10.17 -24.57
C THR A 12 -5.27 9.53 -23.99
N GLY A 13 -5.36 9.41 -22.67
CA GLY A 13 -6.38 8.61 -21.98
C GLY A 13 -6.13 7.10 -22.07
N GLN A 14 -5.05 6.68 -22.74
CA GLN A 14 -4.74 5.28 -22.99
C GLN A 14 -4.32 4.57 -21.70
N GLU A 15 -4.81 3.34 -21.51
CA GLU A 15 -4.30 2.41 -20.52
C GLU A 15 -3.41 1.35 -21.19
N VAL A 16 -2.24 1.09 -20.60
CA VAL A 16 -1.27 0.11 -21.10
C VAL A 16 -0.80 -0.82 -19.99
N LEU A 17 -0.67 -2.10 -20.32
CA LEU A 17 -0.09 -3.10 -19.42
C LEU A 17 1.43 -3.08 -19.52
N GLY A 18 2.09 -3.32 -18.40
CA GLY A 18 3.53 -3.30 -18.36
C GLY A 18 4.11 -3.57 -16.99
N VAL A 19 5.37 -3.16 -16.84
CA VAL A 19 6.15 -3.31 -15.61
C VAL A 19 6.74 -1.96 -15.25
N LEU A 20 6.48 -1.50 -14.04
CA LEU A 20 7.21 -0.36 -13.48
C LEU A 20 8.55 -0.85 -12.95
N ILE A 21 9.63 -0.25 -13.43
CA ILE A 21 10.99 -0.44 -12.92
C ILE A 21 11.58 0.90 -12.50
N PHE A 22 12.68 0.83 -11.76
CA PHE A 22 13.42 1.98 -11.29
C PHE A 22 14.89 1.79 -11.68
N GLU A 23 15.41 2.65 -12.55
CA GLU A 23 16.84 2.68 -12.85
C GLU A 23 17.57 3.51 -11.81
N THR A 24 18.59 2.93 -11.16
CA THR A 24 19.47 3.68 -10.28
C THR A 24 20.32 4.63 -11.12
N ILE A 25 20.26 5.91 -10.80
CA ILE A 25 21.13 6.93 -11.35
C ILE A 25 21.94 7.57 -10.22
N THR A 26 23.17 7.90 -10.55
CA THR A 26 24.07 8.60 -9.64
C THR A 26 24.09 10.05 -10.04
N ILE A 27 23.68 10.93 -9.13
CA ILE A 27 23.66 12.38 -9.39
C ILE A 27 24.48 13.13 -8.35
N ASP A 28 24.73 14.41 -8.64
CA ASP A 28 25.16 15.39 -7.65
C ASP A 28 26.59 15.18 -7.11
N ALA A 29 27.42 14.37 -7.79
CA ALA A 29 28.82 14.17 -7.44
C ALA A 29 29.69 15.33 -7.93
N GLY A 30 30.48 15.92 -7.03
CA GLY A 30 31.42 16.98 -7.40
C GLY A 30 31.83 17.87 -6.23
N TRP A 31 32.80 18.76 -6.49
CA TRP A 31 33.18 19.80 -5.55
C TRP A 31 32.10 20.86 -5.44
N LYS A 32 31.74 21.22 -4.20
CA LYS A 32 30.73 22.23 -3.88
C LYS A 32 31.23 23.14 -2.78
N HIS A 33 30.58 24.28 -2.63
CA HIS A 33 30.79 25.18 -1.50
C HIS A 33 29.65 25.01 -0.50
N ASP A 34 29.95 25.00 0.79
CA ASP A 34 28.94 25.06 1.84
C ASP A 34 28.43 26.50 2.06
N ASP A 35 27.50 26.68 3.01
CA ASP A 35 26.91 28.00 3.31
C ASP A 35 27.93 29.01 3.88
N LYS A 36 29.13 28.55 4.24
CA LYS A 36 30.26 29.37 4.70
C LYS A 36 31.28 29.64 3.60
N GLY A 37 31.08 29.08 2.41
CA GLY A 37 31.99 29.21 1.28
C GLY A 37 33.16 28.22 1.29
N GLU A 38 33.14 27.20 2.15
CA GLU A 38 34.19 26.17 2.23
C GLU A 38 33.96 25.09 1.18
N LEU A 39 35.03 24.69 0.48
CA LEU A 39 34.96 23.68 -0.57
C LEU A 39 34.89 22.27 0.06
N TYR A 40 33.88 21.50 -0.31
CA TYR A 40 33.74 20.09 0.07
C TYR A 40 33.43 19.20 -1.13
N TRP A 41 33.85 17.94 -1.05
CA TRP A 41 33.47 16.93 -2.04
C TRP A 41 32.08 16.39 -1.70
N GLN A 42 31.08 16.66 -2.53
CA GLN A 42 29.79 16.01 -2.41
C GLN A 42 29.89 14.58 -2.94
N THR A 43 29.68 13.62 -2.03
CA THR A 43 29.56 12.21 -2.42
C THR A 43 28.37 12.00 -3.35
N PRO A 44 28.50 11.11 -4.34
CA PRO A 44 27.43 10.83 -5.27
C PRO A 44 26.16 10.38 -4.54
N LYS A 45 25.01 10.96 -4.91
CA LYS A 45 23.71 10.56 -4.38
C LYS A 45 23.05 9.60 -5.35
N GLU A 46 22.67 8.43 -4.84
CA GLU A 46 21.81 7.51 -5.58
C GLU A 46 20.38 8.05 -5.60
N LYS A 47 19.84 8.16 -6.81
CA LYS A 47 18.42 8.40 -7.08
C LYS A 47 17.90 7.33 -8.02
N TYR A 48 16.58 7.28 -8.18
CA TYR A 48 15.95 6.27 -9.01
C TYR A 48 15.02 6.91 -10.02
N LEU A 49 15.19 6.58 -11.29
CA LEU A 49 14.38 7.07 -12.39
C LEU A 49 13.25 6.06 -12.68
N PRO A 50 11.97 6.44 -12.55
CA PRO A 50 10.87 5.54 -12.87
C PRO A 50 10.77 5.31 -14.38
N ILE A 51 10.65 4.05 -14.78
CA ILE A 51 10.45 3.65 -16.17
C ILE A 51 9.33 2.61 -16.21
N PHE A 52 8.28 2.87 -16.97
CA PHE A 52 7.21 1.90 -17.18
C PHE A 52 7.40 1.23 -18.55
N LYS A 53 7.83 -0.03 -18.56
CA LYS A 53 8.00 -0.84 -19.78
C LYS A 53 6.66 -1.42 -20.20
N THR A 54 6.17 -1.05 -21.37
CA THR A 54 4.84 -1.45 -21.87
C THR A 54 4.92 -2.71 -22.72
N TYR A 55 3.88 -3.53 -22.67
CA TYR A 55 3.69 -4.66 -23.60
C TYR A 55 2.98 -4.22 -24.89
N GLN A 56 2.19 -3.16 -24.81
CA GLN A 56 1.50 -2.56 -25.95
C GLN A 56 2.26 -1.36 -26.51
N ARG A 57 1.93 -0.98 -27.75
CA ARG A 57 2.32 0.32 -28.31
C ARG A 57 1.61 1.44 -27.56
N ILE A 58 2.37 2.50 -27.28
CA ILE A 58 1.86 3.73 -26.71
C ILE A 58 1.36 4.62 -27.85
N GLU A 59 0.19 5.21 -27.68
CA GLU A 59 -0.32 6.24 -28.57
C GLU A 59 0.61 7.46 -28.55
N PRO A 60 0.98 8.02 -29.71
CA PRO A 60 1.92 9.13 -29.75
C PRO A 60 1.36 10.36 -29.02
N PHE A 61 2.16 10.93 -28.12
CA PHE A 61 1.90 12.25 -27.53
C PHE A 61 3.18 13.10 -27.55
N ARG A 62 3.02 14.43 -27.63
CA ARG A 62 4.16 15.37 -27.63
C ARG A 62 4.53 15.78 -26.21
N GLY A 63 5.82 15.97 -25.97
CA GLY A 63 6.33 16.44 -24.68
C GLY A 63 6.20 15.38 -23.59
N THR A 64 5.61 15.76 -22.46
CA THR A 64 5.47 14.91 -21.28
C THR A 64 4.01 14.74 -20.90
N SER A 65 3.70 13.62 -20.24
CA SER A 65 2.38 13.31 -19.70
C SER A 65 2.51 12.87 -18.26
N LYS A 66 1.49 13.17 -17.46
CA LYS A 66 1.28 12.44 -16.20
C LYS A 66 0.93 10.99 -16.53
N VAL A 67 1.63 10.07 -15.87
CA VAL A 67 1.38 8.63 -15.94
C VAL A 67 0.97 8.19 -14.55
N VAL A 68 -0.12 7.44 -14.45
CA VAL A 68 -0.61 6.89 -13.18
C VAL A 68 -0.60 5.36 -13.28
N VAL A 69 0.26 4.71 -12.52
CA VAL A 69 0.40 3.25 -12.49
C VAL A 69 -0.42 2.69 -11.33
N ASN A 70 -1.30 1.73 -11.65
CA ASN A 70 -2.21 1.04 -10.72
C ASN A 70 -3.00 2.00 -9.81
N ASN A 71 -3.32 3.21 -10.29
CA ASN A 71 -3.96 4.27 -9.51
C ASN A 71 -3.22 4.66 -8.22
N LYS A 72 -1.90 4.42 -8.15
CA LYS A 72 -1.09 4.54 -6.93
C LYS A 72 0.18 5.34 -7.13
N PHE A 73 0.94 5.03 -8.19
CA PHE A 73 2.20 5.70 -8.47
C PHE A 73 2.03 6.67 -9.62
N GLU A 74 2.36 7.94 -9.40
CA GLU A 74 2.35 8.94 -10.47
C GLU A 74 3.73 9.52 -10.73
N PHE A 75 4.02 9.72 -12.01
CA PHE A 75 5.22 10.40 -12.45
C PHE A 75 4.95 11.12 -13.77
N ILE A 76 5.73 12.17 -14.03
CA ILE A 76 5.73 12.85 -15.32
C ILE A 76 6.71 12.10 -16.22
N ALA A 77 6.27 11.72 -17.41
CA ALA A 77 7.03 10.90 -18.32
C ALA A 77 6.92 11.36 -19.76
N TYR A 78 7.95 11.10 -20.56
CA TYR A 78 7.86 11.16 -22.02
C TYR A 78 7.75 9.74 -22.59
N SER A 79 7.20 9.62 -23.80
CA SER A 79 7.09 8.33 -24.49
C SER A 79 8.41 7.96 -25.16
N GLY A 80 8.93 6.78 -24.82
CA GLY A 80 9.99 6.09 -25.56
C GLY A 80 9.43 4.93 -26.38
N VAL A 81 10.33 4.08 -26.91
CA VAL A 81 9.93 2.87 -27.63
C VAL A 81 9.46 1.81 -26.63
N ARG A 82 8.13 1.59 -26.56
CA ARG A 82 7.50 0.67 -25.60
C ARG A 82 7.84 0.96 -24.13
N CYS A 83 8.03 2.23 -23.81
CA CYS A 83 8.22 2.65 -22.44
C CYS A 83 7.78 4.08 -22.20
N LEU A 84 7.46 4.38 -20.95
CA LEU A 84 7.27 5.74 -20.44
C LEU A 84 8.44 6.00 -19.49
N ILE A 85 9.26 6.99 -19.80
CA ILE A 85 10.48 7.31 -19.02
C ILE A 85 10.22 8.57 -18.22
N GLY A 86 10.42 8.49 -16.90
CA GLY A 86 10.24 9.62 -16.01
C GLY A 86 11.18 10.78 -16.31
N THR A 87 10.71 12.00 -16.05
CA THR A 87 11.53 13.21 -16.21
C THR A 87 12.33 13.57 -14.96
N GLU A 88 11.92 13.04 -13.80
CA GLU A 88 12.54 13.33 -12.51
C GLU A 88 12.92 12.04 -11.79
N ALA A 89 14.15 12.01 -11.28
CA ALA A 89 14.60 10.94 -10.41
C ALA A 89 14.22 11.22 -8.96
N ILE A 90 13.74 10.18 -8.29
CA ILE A 90 13.23 10.24 -6.93
C ILE A 90 14.28 9.72 -5.93
N SER A 91 14.23 10.13 -4.65
CA SER A 91 15.13 9.64 -3.58
C SER A 91 14.53 8.46 -2.82
N LYS A 92 15.34 7.49 -2.35
CA LYS A 92 14.88 6.27 -1.63
C LYS A 92 13.89 6.57 -0.49
N THR A 93 14.06 7.71 0.16
CA THR A 93 13.23 8.22 1.27
C THR A 93 12.03 9.04 0.86
N SER A 94 11.95 9.50 -0.40
CA SER A 94 10.71 10.08 -0.88
C SER A 94 9.64 8.99 -0.78
N ARG A 95 8.52 9.30 -0.12
CA ARG A 95 7.29 8.48 -0.09
C ARG A 95 6.79 8.07 -1.48
N ARG A 96 7.48 8.47 -2.56
CA ARG A 96 7.18 8.18 -3.97
C ARG A 96 7.96 6.99 -4.54
N ILE A 97 9.15 6.59 -4.09
CA ILE A 97 9.78 5.33 -4.61
C ILE A 97 9.22 4.10 -3.93
N GLY A 98 8.87 4.23 -2.65
CA GLY A 98 8.00 3.26 -1.98
C GLY A 98 6.57 3.28 -2.50
N GLY A 99 6.26 4.10 -3.53
CA GLY A 99 4.95 4.44 -4.06
C GLY A 99 4.35 3.45 -5.06
N LEU A 100 4.90 2.24 -5.19
CA LEU A 100 4.02 1.07 -5.16
C LEU A 100 3.69 0.78 -3.69
N MET A 101 3.20 1.79 -2.94
CA MET A 101 2.64 1.53 -1.62
C MET A 101 1.36 0.80 -1.93
N MET A 102 1.46 -0.52 -1.86
CA MET A 102 0.30 -1.38 -1.88
C MET A 102 -0.62 -0.81 -0.79
N LYS A 103 -1.78 -0.27 -1.21
CA LYS A 103 -2.76 0.25 -0.25
C LYS A 103 -2.94 -0.83 0.80
N LYS A 104 -2.88 -0.44 2.06
CA LYS A 104 -3.05 -1.37 3.18
C LYS A 104 -4.52 -1.61 3.42
N ALA A 105 -4.92 -2.85 3.59
CA ALA A 105 -6.25 -3.22 4.03
C ALA A 105 -6.16 -4.06 5.30
N MET A 106 -7.06 -3.76 6.24
CA MET A 106 -7.38 -4.72 7.29
C MET A 106 -8.56 -5.59 6.86
N LEU A 107 -8.70 -6.72 7.53
CA LEU A 107 -9.87 -7.59 7.42
C LEU A 107 -10.58 -7.69 8.77
N SER A 108 -11.89 -7.53 8.73
CA SER A 108 -12.81 -7.64 9.85
C SER A 108 -13.70 -8.86 9.63
N GLN A 109 -13.61 -9.85 10.52
CA GLN A 109 -14.39 -11.08 10.40
C GLN A 109 -15.01 -11.50 11.74
N PRO A 110 -16.25 -12.01 11.75
CA PRO A 110 -16.82 -12.65 12.92
C PRO A 110 -16.01 -13.90 13.31
N MET A 111 -15.58 -13.98 14.57
CA MET A 111 -14.85 -15.12 15.14
C MET A 111 -15.64 -15.88 16.22
N ALA A 112 -16.59 -15.22 16.89
CA ALA A 112 -17.35 -15.85 17.96
C ALA A 112 -18.19 -17.02 17.43
N GLY A 113 -18.05 -18.18 18.07
CA GLY A 113 -18.82 -19.40 17.73
C GLY A 113 -18.33 -20.15 16.49
N LYS A 114 -17.15 -19.80 15.95
CA LYS A 114 -16.52 -20.52 14.83
C LYS A 114 -15.34 -21.36 15.29
N THR A 115 -15.03 -22.42 14.55
CA THR A 115 -13.79 -23.18 14.76
C THR A 115 -12.58 -22.46 14.18
N ASP A 116 -11.37 -22.85 14.60
CA ASP A 116 -10.13 -22.29 14.07
C ASP A 116 -10.01 -22.52 12.56
N GLU A 117 -10.44 -23.69 12.07
CA GLU A 117 -10.44 -24.01 10.64
C GLU A 117 -11.38 -23.09 9.85
N GLU A 118 -12.58 -22.81 10.37
CA GLU A 118 -13.52 -21.88 9.74
C GLU A 118 -12.99 -20.44 9.73
N ILE A 119 -12.32 -20.04 10.81
CA ILE A 119 -11.67 -18.73 10.96
C ILE A 119 -10.55 -18.57 9.93
N VAL A 120 -9.68 -19.58 9.80
CA VAL A 120 -8.57 -19.59 8.84
C VAL A 120 -9.09 -19.61 7.41
N ALA A 121 -10.06 -20.48 7.08
CA ALA A 121 -10.61 -20.57 5.74
C ALA A 121 -11.27 -19.26 5.28
N THR A 122 -12.06 -18.62 6.17
CA THR A 122 -12.66 -17.31 5.89
C THR A 122 -11.58 -16.25 5.66
N ARG A 123 -10.54 -16.25 6.49
CA ARG A 123 -9.43 -15.30 6.40
C ARG A 123 -8.65 -15.45 5.11
N GLU A 124 -8.29 -16.68 4.73
CA GLU A 124 -7.57 -16.95 3.48
C GLU A 124 -8.35 -16.51 2.25
N LYS A 125 -9.68 -16.70 2.26
CA LYS A 125 -10.56 -16.21 1.19
C LYS A 125 -10.49 -14.67 1.09
N ALA A 126 -10.61 -13.97 2.21
CA ALA A 126 -10.53 -12.51 2.25
C ALA A 126 -9.16 -11.99 1.78
N ILE A 127 -8.07 -12.64 2.21
CA ILE A 127 -6.71 -12.30 1.79
C ILE A 127 -6.58 -12.42 0.27
N LYS A 128 -7.02 -13.53 -0.34
CA LYS A 128 -6.96 -13.73 -1.80
C LYS A 128 -7.72 -12.63 -2.56
N VAL A 129 -8.89 -12.22 -2.07
CA VAL A 129 -9.68 -11.14 -2.68
C VAL A 129 -8.93 -9.82 -2.60
N LEU A 130 -8.40 -9.47 -1.42
CA LEU A 130 -7.67 -8.24 -1.19
C LEU A 130 -6.34 -8.17 -1.97
N GLU A 131 -5.57 -9.26 -1.99
CA GLU A 131 -4.37 -9.38 -2.81
C GLU A 131 -4.69 -9.25 -4.31
N GLY A 132 -5.78 -9.86 -4.78
CA GLY A 132 -6.28 -9.70 -6.15
C GLY A 132 -6.67 -8.26 -6.49
N LYS A 133 -7.12 -7.48 -5.50
CA LYS A 133 -7.39 -6.03 -5.59
C LYS A 133 -6.12 -5.18 -5.39
N GLY A 134 -4.97 -5.80 -5.14
CA GLY A 134 -3.70 -5.14 -4.91
C GLY A 134 -3.62 -4.41 -3.57
N TYR A 135 -4.15 -5.01 -2.51
CA TYR A 135 -3.95 -4.55 -1.13
C TYR A 135 -2.86 -5.34 -0.41
N GLU A 136 -2.11 -4.65 0.46
CA GLU A 136 -1.22 -5.28 1.44
C GLU A 136 -2.04 -5.53 2.70
N ILE A 137 -2.00 -6.74 3.22
CA ILE A 137 -2.79 -7.11 4.38
C ILE A 137 -2.09 -6.64 5.65
N VAL A 138 -2.77 -5.83 6.46
CA VAL A 138 -2.35 -5.53 7.82
C VAL A 138 -2.95 -6.59 8.73
N ASN A 139 -2.07 -7.40 9.35
CA ASN A 139 -2.49 -8.54 10.14
C ASN A 139 -3.29 -8.10 11.39
N THR A 140 -4.55 -8.52 11.48
CA THR A 140 -5.43 -8.34 12.65
C THR A 140 -5.59 -9.60 13.51
N LEU A 141 -4.90 -10.71 13.19
CA LEU A 141 -4.93 -11.92 14.03
C LEU A 141 -3.84 -11.80 15.09
N PHE A 142 -4.26 -11.55 16.32
CA PHE A 142 -3.39 -11.31 17.47
C PHE A 142 -3.18 -12.62 18.24
N THR A 143 -2.09 -13.32 17.94
CA THR A 143 -1.74 -14.62 18.56
C THR A 143 -0.45 -14.57 19.37
N ASP A 144 0.10 -13.37 19.61
CA ASP A 144 1.32 -13.22 20.38
C ASP A 144 1.05 -13.36 21.90
N GLU A 145 2.13 -13.65 22.65
CA GLU A 145 2.06 -13.84 24.11
C GLU A 145 1.58 -12.58 24.86
N TRP A 146 1.71 -11.40 24.26
CA TRP A 146 1.25 -10.14 24.84
C TRP A 146 -0.27 -10.07 24.96
N TYR A 147 -0.99 -10.77 24.08
CA TYR A 147 -2.44 -10.94 24.14
C TYR A 147 -2.88 -12.28 24.74
N SER A 148 -1.99 -12.99 25.45
CA SER A 148 -2.38 -14.14 26.27
C SER A 148 -3.29 -13.72 27.42
N ASN A 149 -4.14 -14.65 27.87
CA ASN A 149 -5.03 -14.38 29.01
C ASN A 149 -4.25 -14.02 30.28
N GLU A 150 -3.10 -14.66 30.49
CA GLU A 150 -2.20 -14.44 31.61
C GLU A 150 -1.61 -13.02 31.56
N SER A 151 -1.02 -12.62 30.42
CA SER A 151 -0.42 -11.29 30.26
C SER A 151 -1.47 -10.18 30.38
N MET A 152 -2.65 -10.36 29.77
CA MET A 152 -3.74 -9.39 29.87
C MET A 152 -4.22 -9.23 31.32
N LYS A 153 -4.34 -10.33 32.09
CA LYS A 153 -4.69 -10.27 33.51
C LYS A 153 -3.63 -9.55 34.34
N GLU A 154 -2.35 -9.84 34.13
CA GLU A 154 -1.24 -9.18 34.84
C GLU A 154 -1.22 -7.66 34.59
N ARG A 155 -1.56 -7.24 33.37
CA ARG A 155 -1.69 -5.83 32.97
C ARG A 155 -2.95 -5.13 33.50
N GLY A 156 -3.82 -5.85 34.22
CA GLY A 156 -5.07 -5.31 34.75
C GLY A 156 -6.17 -5.12 33.69
N VAL A 157 -6.11 -5.85 32.57
CA VAL A 157 -7.15 -5.80 31.54
C VAL A 157 -8.44 -6.45 32.06
N VAL A 158 -9.48 -5.65 32.25
CA VAL A 158 -10.80 -6.12 32.71
C VAL A 158 -11.66 -6.60 31.54
N GLN A 159 -11.63 -5.89 30.41
CA GLN A 159 -12.47 -6.15 29.24
C GLN A 159 -11.61 -6.70 28.09
N ILE A 160 -11.36 -8.01 28.09
CA ILE A 160 -10.52 -8.67 27.08
C ILE A 160 -10.97 -8.38 25.64
N PRO A 161 -12.28 -8.51 25.28
CA PRO A 161 -12.72 -8.21 23.91
C PRO A 161 -12.49 -6.76 23.51
N LEU A 162 -12.57 -5.82 24.46
CA LEU A 162 -12.31 -4.41 24.21
C LEU A 162 -10.81 -4.14 24.00
N CYS A 163 -9.93 -4.87 24.69
CA CYS A 163 -8.49 -4.79 24.48
C CYS A 163 -8.10 -5.22 23.05
N PHE A 164 -8.68 -6.33 22.56
CA PHE A 164 -8.50 -6.76 21.17
C PHE A 164 -9.08 -5.76 20.17
N LEU A 165 -10.25 -5.19 20.45
CA LEU A 165 -10.83 -4.15 19.60
C LEU A 165 -9.93 -2.90 19.53
N ALA A 166 -9.38 -2.45 20.66
CA ALA A 166 -8.45 -1.33 20.68
C ALA A 166 -7.21 -1.60 19.81
N LYS A 167 -6.67 -2.83 19.86
CA LYS A 167 -5.56 -3.23 19.00
C LYS A 167 -5.97 -3.29 17.51
N SER A 168 -7.17 -3.77 17.22
CA SER A 168 -7.70 -3.78 15.85
C SER A 168 -7.80 -2.35 15.29
N LEU A 169 -8.29 -1.39 16.09
CA LEU A 169 -8.36 0.03 15.71
C LEU A 169 -6.97 0.67 15.55
N GLU A 170 -6.00 0.30 16.38
CA GLU A 170 -4.60 0.71 16.19
C GLU A 170 -4.08 0.25 14.82
N ASN A 171 -4.33 -1.00 14.44
CA ASN A 171 -3.96 -1.52 13.12
C ASN A 171 -4.76 -0.86 11.98
N MET A 172 -6.03 -0.56 12.20
CA MET A 172 -6.88 0.18 11.26
C MET A 172 -6.27 1.54 10.91
N SER A 173 -5.64 2.23 11.88
CA SER A 173 -4.97 3.52 11.63
C SER A 173 -3.84 3.46 10.60
N LEU A 174 -3.33 2.25 10.31
CA LEU A 174 -2.30 1.99 9.30
C LEU A 174 -2.89 1.59 7.94
N CYS A 175 -4.22 1.53 7.82
CA CYS A 175 -4.94 1.02 6.67
C CYS A 175 -5.57 2.15 5.84
N HIS A 176 -5.78 1.84 4.57
CA HIS A 176 -6.51 2.66 3.60
C HIS A 176 -7.91 2.10 3.35
N ALA A 177 -8.09 0.80 3.56
CA ALA A 177 -9.34 0.09 3.38
C ALA A 177 -9.61 -0.90 4.52
N ALA A 178 -10.88 -1.23 4.71
CA ALA A 178 -11.33 -2.30 5.60
C ALA A 178 -12.26 -3.25 4.84
N TYR A 179 -11.92 -4.54 4.85
CA TYR A 179 -12.73 -5.60 4.26
C TYR A 179 -13.58 -6.27 5.34
N PHE A 180 -14.89 -6.35 5.12
CA PHE A 180 -15.84 -6.93 6.05
C PHE A 180 -16.38 -8.26 5.52
N CYS A 181 -16.03 -9.35 6.21
CA CYS A 181 -16.52 -10.69 5.88
C CYS A 181 -18.01 -10.86 6.22
N LYS A 182 -18.68 -11.84 5.61
CA LYS A 182 -20.11 -12.11 5.83
C LYS A 182 -20.43 -12.30 7.32
N GLY A 183 -21.55 -11.68 7.72
CA GLY A 183 -22.03 -11.68 9.10
C GLY A 183 -21.35 -10.66 10.01
N TRP A 184 -20.54 -9.73 9.47
CA TRP A 184 -19.92 -8.64 10.23
C TRP A 184 -20.95 -7.83 11.03
N GLU A 185 -22.15 -7.63 10.48
CA GLU A 185 -23.24 -6.90 11.09
C GLU A 185 -23.78 -7.56 12.38
N ASN A 186 -23.54 -8.86 12.55
CA ASN A 186 -23.95 -9.61 13.73
C ASN A 186 -22.88 -9.62 14.82
N ALA A 187 -21.63 -9.28 14.49
CA ALA A 187 -20.51 -9.27 15.41
C ALA A 187 -20.29 -7.85 16.00
N ARG A 188 -20.30 -7.75 17.33
CA ARG A 188 -20.12 -6.46 18.04
C ARG A 188 -18.82 -5.74 17.64
N GLY A 189 -17.71 -6.46 17.58
CA GLY A 189 -16.40 -5.89 17.21
C GLY A 189 -16.40 -5.37 15.77
N CYS A 190 -16.88 -6.18 14.83
CA CYS A 190 -16.92 -5.82 13.41
C CYS A 190 -17.81 -4.59 13.14
N LYS A 191 -18.94 -4.44 13.84
CA LYS A 191 -19.77 -3.24 13.73
C LYS A 191 -19.04 -1.97 14.17
N ILE A 192 -18.31 -2.01 15.28
CA ILE A 192 -17.57 -0.84 15.77
C ILE A 192 -16.41 -0.51 14.82
N GLU A 193 -15.75 -1.53 14.27
CA GLU A 193 -14.73 -1.35 13.24
C GLU A 193 -15.32 -0.73 11.97
N HIS A 194 -16.52 -1.14 11.57
CA HIS A 194 -17.25 -0.55 10.46
C HIS A 194 -17.58 0.92 10.71
N ASP A 195 -18.18 1.24 11.86
CA ASP A 195 -18.50 2.62 12.24
C ASP A 195 -17.24 3.50 12.25
N ALA A 196 -16.10 2.97 12.73
CA ALA A 196 -14.82 3.66 12.68
C ALA A 196 -14.35 3.87 11.23
N ALA A 197 -14.38 2.83 10.39
CA ALA A 197 -13.99 2.93 8.98
C ALA A 197 -14.82 4.00 8.24
N VAL A 198 -16.13 4.06 8.50
CA VAL A 198 -17.03 5.10 7.97
C VAL A 198 -16.62 6.48 8.49
N ALA A 199 -16.48 6.65 9.80
CA ALA A 199 -16.21 7.95 10.42
C ALA A 199 -14.85 8.54 10.03
N TYR A 200 -13.85 7.69 9.82
CA TYR A 200 -12.48 8.10 9.48
C TYR A 200 -12.16 8.03 7.97
N GLY A 201 -13.15 7.68 7.13
CA GLY A 201 -13.04 7.77 5.67
C GLY A 201 -12.19 6.68 5.02
N LEU A 202 -12.15 5.48 5.60
CA LEU A 202 -11.52 4.32 4.95
C LEU A 202 -12.39 3.82 3.78
N GLU A 203 -11.75 3.22 2.79
CA GLU A 203 -12.46 2.50 1.73
C GLU A 203 -13.08 1.21 2.32
N ILE A 204 -14.40 1.07 2.21
CA ILE A 204 -15.13 -0.07 2.76
C ILE A 204 -15.40 -1.09 1.66
N ILE A 205 -15.00 -2.33 1.91
CA ILE A 205 -15.19 -3.45 0.99
C ILE A 205 -16.00 -4.53 1.72
N TYR A 206 -17.11 -4.97 1.13
CA TYR A 206 -17.90 -6.07 1.67
C TYR A 206 -17.59 -7.37 0.91
N GLU A 207 -17.66 -8.50 1.60
CA GLU A 207 -17.61 -9.81 0.97
C GLU A 207 -18.87 -10.08 0.13
N ASP A 208 -18.66 -10.48 -1.14
CA ASP A 208 -19.72 -10.93 -2.06
C ASP A 208 -20.36 -12.26 -1.64
#